data_AF-A0A7J9KRF0-F1
#
_entry.id   AF-A0A7J9KRF0-F1
#
_cell.length_a   1.000
_cell.length_b   1.000
_cell.length_c   1.000
_cell.angle_alpha   90.00
_cell.angle_beta   90.00
_cell.angle_gamma   90.00
#
_symmetry.space_group_name_H-M   'P 1'
#
loop_
_entity.id
_entity.type
_entity.pdbx_description
1 polymer ?
#
loop_
_entity_poly.entity_id
_entity_poly.type
_entity_poly.pdbx_seq_one_letter_code
_entity_poly.pdbx_strand_id
1 'polypeptide(L)'
;MATRLNFQANDSDVFLTSSTKTSTTWLKAIIPTIMNPIGRMDDDNNDPLLKRHPNELMPSLEVKLFKENPNPDLSYMSSPRP
;
A
#
# COMPACT_ATOMS: atom_id res chain seq x y z
N MET A 1 -17.97 -5.10 0.81
CA MET A 1 -18.75 -5.12 2.08
C MET A 1 -17.86 -5.40 3.28
N ALA A 2 -17.01 -6.44 3.25
CA ALA A 2 -16.07 -6.77 4.33
C ALA A 2 -15.15 -5.59 4.73
N THR A 3 -14.64 -4.83 3.75
CA THR A 3 -13.78 -3.66 3.97
C THR A 3 -14.40 -2.64 4.94
N ARG A 4 -15.69 -2.29 4.77
CA ARG A 4 -16.35 -1.30 5.63
C ARG A 4 -16.59 -1.79 7.06
N LEU A 5 -16.68 -3.11 7.26
CA LEU A 5 -17.00 -3.70 8.55
C LEU A 5 -15.76 -4.02 9.39
N ASN A 6 -14.68 -4.41 8.71
CA ASN A 6 -13.49 -4.98 9.35
C ASN A 6 -12.25 -4.08 9.21
N PHE A 7 -12.30 -3.03 8.39
CA PHE A 7 -11.17 -2.10 8.28
C PHE A 7 -11.14 -1.13 9.47
N GLN A 8 -10.01 -1.13 10.18
CA GLN A 8 -9.71 -0.17 11.24
C GLN A 8 -8.62 0.78 10.76
N ALA A 9 -9.01 2.06 10.59
CA ALA A 9 -8.10 3.13 10.21
C ALA A 9 -7.17 3.50 11.37
N ASN A 10 -5.92 3.80 11.05
CA ASN A 10 -4.96 4.46 11.93
C ASN A 10 -4.72 5.90 11.44
N ASP A 11 -4.35 6.79 12.36
CA ASP A 11 -4.08 8.21 12.03
C ASP A 11 -2.93 8.41 11.04
N SER A 12 -2.04 7.41 10.92
CA SER A 12 -0.91 7.39 9.99
C SER A 12 -1.21 6.73 8.65
N ASP A 13 -2.45 6.26 8.40
CA ASP A 13 -2.79 5.58 7.16
C ASP A 13 -2.90 6.58 6.00
N VAL A 14 -2.45 6.15 4.81
CA VAL A 14 -2.53 6.95 3.58
C VAL A 14 -3.34 6.18 2.56
N PHE A 15 -4.45 6.77 2.09
CA PHE A 15 -5.29 6.15 1.06
C PHE A 15 -5.08 6.80 -0.30
N LEU A 16 -4.75 5.98 -1.30
CA LEU A 16 -4.90 6.39 -2.69
C LEU A 16 -6.29 6.02 -3.21
N THR A 17 -7.09 7.03 -3.55
CA THR A 17 -8.40 6.85 -4.17
C THR A 17 -8.33 7.10 -5.68
N SER A 18 -8.80 6.15 -6.49
CA SER A 18 -8.88 6.28 -7.95
C SER A 18 -10.06 5.49 -8.50
N SER A 19 -10.61 5.89 -9.63
CA SER A 19 -11.59 5.08 -10.35
C SER A 19 -10.95 3.78 -10.86
N THR A 20 -11.72 2.70 -10.86
CA THR A 20 -11.28 1.39 -11.35
C THR A 20 -10.81 1.49 -12.81
N LYS A 21 -9.75 0.76 -13.17
CA LYS A 21 -9.12 0.70 -14.51
C LYS A 21 -8.35 1.96 -14.96
N THR A 22 -8.24 2.98 -14.12
CA THR A 22 -7.19 3.99 -14.31
C THR A 22 -5.87 3.33 -13.90
N SER A 23 -4.88 3.31 -14.79
CA SER A 23 -3.57 2.68 -14.56
C SER A 23 -2.84 3.38 -13.42
N THR A 24 -3.12 2.99 -12.18
CA THR A 24 -2.52 3.59 -10.98
C THR A 24 -1.12 3.13 -10.67
N THR A 25 -0.56 2.19 -11.45
CA THR A 25 0.77 1.60 -11.19
C THR A 25 1.86 2.64 -10.95
N TRP A 26 1.89 3.71 -11.76
CA TRP A 26 2.85 4.80 -11.60
C TRP A 26 2.66 5.56 -10.28
N LEU A 27 1.41 5.91 -9.95
CA LEU A 27 1.10 6.62 -8.71
C LEU A 27 1.34 5.75 -7.47
N LYS A 28 1.05 4.45 -7.58
CA LYS A 28 1.36 3.44 -6.55
C LYS A 28 2.86 3.26 -6.31
N ALA A 29 3.72 3.61 -7.28
CA ALA A 29 5.17 3.59 -7.10
C ALA A 29 5.69 4.87 -6.43
N ILE A 30 5.08 6.01 -6.74
CA ILE A 30 5.50 7.33 -6.24
C ILE A 30 5.11 7.57 -4.77
N ILE A 31 4.02 6.97 -4.28
CA ILE A 31 3.59 7.19 -2.89
C ILE A 31 4.58 6.56 -1.88
N PRO A 32 4.94 5.26 -1.98
CA PRO A 32 5.91 4.64 -1.06
C PRO A 32 7.29 5.30 -1.11
N THR A 33 7.67 5.78 -2.29
CA THR A 33 8.86 6.61 -2.54
C THR A 33 8.92 7.85 -1.64
N ILE A 34 7.80 8.55 -1.51
CA ILE A 34 7.71 9.79 -0.72
C ILE A 34 7.59 9.47 0.77
N MET A 35 6.86 8.40 1.12
CA MET A 35 6.61 8.02 2.52
C MET A 35 7.83 7.43 3.23
N ASN A 36 8.73 6.74 2.51
CA ASN A 36 9.94 6.16 3.07
C ASN A 36 11.22 6.60 2.31
N PRO A 37 11.62 7.88 2.41
CA PRO A 37 12.79 8.38 1.70
C PRO A 37 14.11 7.81 2.23
N ILE A 38 14.15 7.38 3.51
CA ILE A 38 15.35 6.84 4.15
C ILE A 38 15.77 5.50 3.54
N GLY A 39 14.81 4.67 3.12
CA GLY A 39 15.09 3.38 2.46
C GLY A 39 15.86 3.49 1.14
N ARG A 40 16.10 4.71 0.64
CA ARG A 40 16.85 5.02 -0.57
C ARG A 40 18.17 5.74 -0.35
N MET A 41 18.45 6.19 0.87
CA MET A 41 19.62 7.03 1.12
C MET A 41 20.93 6.23 1.15
N ASP A 42 20.88 4.96 1.56
CA ASP A 42 22.08 4.21 1.89
C ASP A 42 22.50 3.18 0.82
N ASP A 43 21.60 2.71 -0.05
CA ASP A 43 21.90 1.80 -1.17
C ASP A 43 20.69 1.65 -2.10
N ASP A 44 20.87 1.82 -3.43
CA ASP A 44 19.83 1.51 -4.43
C ASP A 44 19.33 0.07 -4.29
N ASN A 45 20.16 -0.86 -3.78
CA ASN A 45 19.76 -2.24 -3.52
C ASN A 45 18.64 -2.37 -2.48
N ASN A 46 18.29 -1.34 -1.73
CA ASN A 46 17.20 -1.37 -0.76
C ASN A 46 15.90 -0.73 -1.24
N ASP A 47 15.84 -0.23 -2.48
CA ASP A 47 14.62 0.35 -3.02
C ASP A 47 13.51 -0.71 -3.13
N PRO A 48 12.37 -0.54 -2.42
CA PRO A 48 11.24 -1.45 -2.50
C PRO A 48 10.68 -1.60 -3.92
N LEU A 49 10.80 -0.56 -4.77
CA LEU A 49 10.34 -0.60 -6.16
C LEU A 49 11.19 -1.51 -7.05
N LEU A 50 12.46 -1.73 -6.71
CA LEU A 50 13.33 -2.65 -7.45
C LEU A 50 13.09 -4.10 -7.05
N LYS A 51 12.59 -4.33 -5.83
CA LYS A 51 12.35 -5.68 -5.27
C LYS A 51 10.91 -6.16 -5.45
N ARG A 52 9.93 -5.27 -5.50
CA ARG A 52 8.49 -5.63 -5.53
C ARG A 52 7.69 -4.76 -6.47
N HIS A 53 6.64 -5.36 -7.03
CA HIS A 53 5.73 -4.66 -7.92
C HIS A 53 4.94 -3.56 -7.14
N PRO A 54 4.63 -2.39 -7.72
CA PRO A 54 3.89 -1.32 -7.02
C PRO A 54 2.53 -1.74 -6.42
N ASN A 55 1.83 -2.70 -7.05
CA ASN A 55 0.60 -3.29 -6.50
C ASN A 55 0.80 -4.19 -5.27
N GLU A 56 2.03 -4.58 -4.96
CA GLU A 56 2.39 -5.28 -3.72
C GLU A 56 2.80 -4.29 -2.63
N LEU A 57 3.39 -3.15 -3.02
CA LEU A 57 3.74 -2.08 -2.09
C LEU A 57 2.51 -1.29 -1.63
N MET A 58 1.52 -1.12 -2.51
CA MET A 58 0.26 -0.46 -2.19
C MET A 58 -0.95 -1.30 -2.66
N PRO A 59 -1.33 -2.33 -1.88
CA PRO A 59 -2.40 -3.24 -2.23
C PRO A 59 -3.76 -2.54 -2.17
N SER A 60 -4.62 -2.83 -3.16
CA SER A 60 -5.98 -2.28 -3.15
C SER A 60 -6.82 -2.96 -2.06
N LEU A 61 -7.35 -2.16 -1.12
CA LEU A 61 -8.18 -2.62 0.00
C LEU A 61 -9.33 -3.54 -0.45
N GLU A 62 -10.19 -3.05 -1.34
CA GLU A 62 -11.41 -3.78 -1.73
C GLU A 62 -11.15 -4.94 -2.69
N VAL A 63 -10.15 -4.79 -3.57
CA VAL A 63 -9.94 -5.71 -4.71
C VAL A 63 -8.93 -6.81 -4.38
N LYS A 64 -7.98 -6.55 -3.47
CA LYS A 64 -6.91 -7.50 -3.12
C LYS A 64 -7.07 -7.98 -1.69
N LEU A 65 -6.85 -7.12 -0.69
CA LEU A 65 -6.84 -7.48 0.73
C LEU A 65 -8.14 -8.14 1.19
N PHE A 66 -9.25 -7.40 1.12
CA PHE A 66 -10.54 -7.87 1.64
C PHE A 66 -11.26 -8.86 0.72
N LYS A 67 -10.76 -9.03 -0.51
CA LYS A 67 -11.24 -10.05 -1.44
C LYS A 67 -10.60 -11.41 -1.15
N GLU A 68 -9.30 -11.43 -0.84
CA GLU A 68 -8.57 -12.66 -0.51
C GLU A 68 -8.88 -13.14 0.91
N ASN A 69 -8.95 -12.21 1.88
CA ASN A 69 -9.33 -12.52 3.25
C ASN A 69 -10.35 -11.47 3.74
N PRO A 70 -11.58 -11.87 4.12
CA PRO A 70 -12.59 -10.94 4.64
C PRO A 70 -12.19 -10.23 5.94
N ASN A 71 -11.23 -10.77 6.70
CA ASN A 71 -10.70 -10.17 7.92
C ASN A 71 -9.17 -10.27 7.95
N PRO A 72 -8.46 -9.45 7.14
CA PRO A 72 -7.01 -9.44 7.12
C PRO A 72 -6.48 -8.68 8.33
N ASP A 73 -5.51 -9.27 9.04
CA ASP A 73 -4.75 -8.55 10.06
C ASP A 73 -3.80 -7.57 9.36
N LEU A 74 -3.92 -6.26 9.63
CA LEU A 74 -3.09 -5.21 9.02
C LEU A 74 -2.05 -4.64 10.01
N SER A 75 -1.90 -5.25 11.18
CA SER A 75 -0.98 -4.80 12.23
C SER A 75 0.49 -5.04 11.87
N TYR A 76 0.77 -6.00 10.99
CA TYR A 76 2.13 -6.31 10.54
C TYR A 76 2.73 -5.26 9.58
N MET A 77 1.91 -4.37 9.02
CA MET A 77 2.38 -3.34 8.09
C MET A 77 3.07 -2.22 8.85
N SER A 78 4.29 -1.87 8.42
CA SER A 78 5.00 -0.72 8.99
C SER A 78 4.21 0.58 8.75
N SER A 79 4.13 1.42 9.77
CA SER A 79 3.49 2.73 9.68
C SER A 79 4.46 3.77 9.13
N PRO A 80 4.00 4.73 8.31
CA PRO A 80 2.63 4.89 7.81
C PRO A 80 2.25 3.83 6.75
N ARG A 81 1.03 3.27 6.85
CA ARG A 81 0.55 2.18 5.97
C ARG A 81 -0.04 2.77 4.67
N PRO A 82 0.45 2.33 3.49
CA PRO A 82 -0.10 2.74 2.20
C PRO A 82 -1.25 1.84 1.70
#